data_AF-A0A6A7KFU2-F1
#
_entry.id   AF-A0A6A7KFU2-F1
#
_cell.length_a   1.000
_cell.length_b   1.000
_cell.length_c   1.000
_cell.angle_alpha   90.00
_cell.angle_beta   90.00
_cell.angle_gamma   90.00
#
_symmetry.space_group_name_H-M   'P 1'
#
loop_
_entity.id
_entity.type
_entity.pdbx_description
1 polymer ?
#
loop_
_entity_poly.entity_id
_entity_poly.type
_entity_poly.pdbx_seq_one_letter_code
_entity_poly.pdbx_strand_id
1 'polypeptide(L)'
;MEVSGNDGAFNKARNIVTFAKPPWVEREHSGKLERLILQLGSGKGVFSEVEGIPRSIGCIGNNRFILRDTPMELDLIESVIREFAMISGRDLYLTNYDELSILEEVSHFSVTLPIENVYPVVRIEDFKKASFSTDVKPIVEVRYSRRNMERLQDIEGAHAILLMIKGEEIWSIKNFSFPCEVYIDVLFPGSLRKVDFDLMEAKRIFKAHMTFHPCLSGTLAITPEGFALPCPLLRNFIVGNVKELNLKQILRKRRLKKFWKLKKEDIDGCKLCPFNSTCHDCRALEYYASGDIMGLEYCPLDHPSRHNVQKGFMYKKLI
;
A
#
# COMPACT_ATOMS: atom_id res chain seq x y z
N MET A 1 14.43 29.31 -1.20
CA MET A 1 13.07 29.72 -0.78
C MET A 1 12.34 28.47 -0.36
N GLU A 2 12.28 28.25 0.95
CA GLU A 2 11.54 27.17 1.57
C GLU A 2 10.05 27.33 1.25
N VAL A 3 9.43 26.32 0.64
CA VAL A 3 7.98 26.26 0.50
C VAL A 3 7.46 25.57 1.75
N SER A 4 7.14 26.38 2.75
CA SER A 4 6.31 26.02 3.89
C SER A 4 4.89 25.72 3.43
N GLY A 5 4.68 24.52 2.90
CA GLY A 5 3.35 23.97 2.63
C GLY A 5 2.74 23.44 3.92
N ASN A 6 2.25 24.33 4.77
CA ASN A 6 1.62 23.95 6.03
C ASN A 6 0.22 24.56 6.14
N ASP A 7 -0.80 23.78 5.78
CA ASP A 7 -2.20 23.96 6.20
C ASP A 7 -2.97 22.63 5.97
N GLY A 8 -2.93 21.79 7.01
CA GLY A 8 -3.61 20.49 7.12
C GLY A 8 -3.57 20.01 8.59
N ALA A 9 -4.60 19.31 9.05
CA ALA A 9 -4.96 19.13 10.46
C ALA A 9 -3.99 18.28 11.35
N PHE A 10 -2.84 17.86 10.83
CA PHE A 10 -1.92 16.88 11.44
C PHE A 10 -0.60 17.45 12.01
N ASN A 11 -0.51 18.76 12.20
CA ASN A 11 0.71 19.49 12.59
C ASN A 11 1.41 19.14 13.93
N LYS A 12 1.15 18.00 14.57
CA LYS A 12 1.82 17.61 15.84
C LYS A 12 2.32 16.17 15.93
N ALA A 13 2.07 15.30 14.95
CA ALA A 13 2.68 13.97 14.89
C ALA A 13 3.93 14.04 13.99
N ARG A 14 5.11 13.97 14.60
CA ARG A 14 6.39 13.98 13.86
C ARG A 14 6.60 12.62 13.20
N ASN A 15 7.24 12.63 12.01
CA ASN A 15 7.63 11.45 11.23
C ASN A 15 6.51 10.69 10.50
N ILE A 16 5.28 11.21 10.44
CA ILE A 16 4.27 10.67 9.51
C ILE A 16 4.69 11.01 8.08
N VAL A 17 5.01 9.98 7.29
CA VAL A 17 5.43 10.12 5.88
C VAL A 17 4.23 10.09 4.96
N THR A 18 3.24 9.24 5.27
CA THR A 18 2.05 9.10 4.43
C THR A 18 0.82 8.77 5.26
N PHE A 19 -0.33 9.18 4.74
CA PHE A 19 -1.64 9.00 5.35
C PHE A 19 -2.60 8.38 4.34
N ALA A 20 -3.14 7.20 4.68
CA ALA A 20 -4.11 6.42 3.92
C ALA A 20 -3.69 6.03 2.49
N LYS A 21 -2.39 6.05 2.20
CA LYS A 21 -1.83 5.67 0.90
C LYS A 21 -0.38 5.21 1.05
N PRO A 22 0.12 4.34 0.16
CA PRO A 22 1.52 3.94 0.22
C PRO A 22 2.48 5.11 -0.07
N PRO A 23 3.72 5.08 0.46
CA PRO A 23 4.64 6.23 0.41
C PRO A 23 5.08 6.61 -1.01
N TRP A 24 5.04 5.67 -1.95
CA TRP A 24 5.44 5.92 -3.34
C TRP A 24 4.45 6.75 -4.15
N VAL A 25 3.23 6.94 -3.66
CA VAL A 25 2.19 7.73 -4.34
C VAL A 25 2.60 9.19 -4.49
N GLU A 26 3.54 9.68 -3.67
CA GLU A 26 4.04 11.06 -3.73
C GLU A 26 5.20 11.27 -4.73
N ARG A 27 5.53 10.25 -5.55
CA ARG A 27 6.65 10.30 -6.51
C ARG A 27 6.18 9.97 -7.92
N GLU A 28 6.60 10.74 -8.91
CA GLU A 28 6.31 10.42 -10.30
C GLU A 28 6.97 9.11 -10.73
N HIS A 29 6.24 8.33 -11.53
CA HIS A 29 6.73 7.05 -12.04
C HIS A 29 7.44 7.20 -13.38
N SER A 30 8.50 6.42 -13.56
CA SER A 30 9.25 6.33 -14.81
C SER A 30 8.57 5.46 -15.89
N GLY A 31 7.47 4.77 -15.55
CA GLY A 31 6.82 3.78 -16.42
C GLY A 31 7.57 2.45 -16.57
N LYS A 32 8.69 2.29 -15.85
CA LYS A 32 9.45 1.04 -15.69
C LYS A 32 9.08 0.33 -14.39
N LEU A 33 9.57 -0.90 -14.19
CA LEU A 33 9.40 -1.60 -12.91
C LEU A 33 10.23 -0.87 -11.85
N GLU A 34 9.60 -0.49 -10.75
CA GLU A 34 10.23 0.23 -9.63
C GLU A 34 10.09 -0.53 -8.33
N ARG A 35 9.04 -1.35 -8.21
CA ARG A 35 8.72 -2.06 -6.97
C ARG A 35 8.28 -3.48 -7.25
N LEU A 36 8.86 -4.41 -6.51
CA LEU A 36 8.40 -5.79 -6.42
C LEU A 36 7.81 -6.01 -5.02
N ILE A 37 6.56 -6.47 -4.96
CA ILE A 37 5.92 -6.91 -3.72
C ILE A 37 5.81 -8.43 -3.75
N LEU A 38 6.64 -9.09 -2.97
CA LEU A 38 6.70 -10.55 -2.90
C LEU A 38 5.99 -11.04 -1.64
N GLN A 39 5.03 -11.94 -1.82
CA GLN A 39 4.31 -12.59 -0.74
C GLN A 39 4.92 -13.96 -0.47
N LEU A 40 5.40 -14.17 0.76
CA LEU A 40 6.20 -15.36 1.11
C LEU A 40 5.38 -16.54 1.64
N GLY A 41 4.07 -16.38 1.81
CA GLY A 41 3.18 -17.39 2.35
C GLY A 41 1.72 -16.94 2.39
N SER A 42 0.87 -17.78 3.00
CA SER A 42 -0.55 -17.47 3.21
C SER A 42 -0.73 -16.21 4.07
N GLY A 43 0.21 -16.00 5.00
CA GLY A 43 0.32 -14.84 5.87
C GLY A 43 -0.48 -14.98 7.15
N LYS A 44 0.03 -14.36 8.22
CA LYS A 44 -0.58 -14.35 9.57
C LYS A 44 -1.21 -13.00 9.92
N GLY A 45 -1.68 -12.27 8.90
CA GLY A 45 -2.28 -10.94 9.05
C GLY A 45 -3.63 -10.97 9.79
N VAL A 46 -4.12 -9.80 10.23
CA VAL A 46 -5.42 -9.70 10.93
C VAL A 46 -6.60 -9.84 9.95
N PHE A 47 -6.46 -9.28 8.76
CA PHE A 47 -7.49 -9.29 7.71
C PHE A 47 -7.27 -10.42 6.73
N SER A 48 -8.35 -10.95 6.17
CA SER A 48 -8.31 -12.08 5.24
C SER A 48 -9.01 -11.74 3.92
N GLU A 49 -8.65 -12.41 2.83
CA GLU A 49 -9.38 -12.22 1.57
C GLU A 49 -10.85 -12.65 1.62
N VAL A 50 -11.21 -13.52 2.57
CA VAL A 50 -12.57 -14.03 2.77
C VAL A 50 -13.45 -13.02 3.48
N GLU A 51 -12.94 -12.44 4.58
CA GLU A 51 -13.67 -11.45 5.39
C GLU A 51 -13.52 -10.02 4.84
N GLY A 52 -12.52 -9.82 3.99
CA GLY A 52 -12.13 -8.54 3.44
C GLY A 52 -10.86 -7.96 4.04
N ILE A 53 -10.21 -7.11 3.25
CA ILE A 53 -9.02 -6.36 3.63
C ILE A 53 -9.38 -4.85 3.61
N PRO A 54 -10.12 -4.36 4.61
CA PRO A 54 -10.65 -3.00 4.67
C PRO A 54 -9.59 -1.99 5.12
N ARG A 55 -8.42 -1.96 4.47
CA ARG A 55 -7.30 -1.11 4.88
C ARG A 55 -6.61 -0.47 3.67
N SER A 56 -6.24 0.79 3.82
CA SER A 56 -5.72 1.66 2.77
C SER A 56 -4.35 1.27 2.21
N ILE A 57 -3.50 0.66 3.03
CA ILE A 57 -2.12 0.26 2.71
C ILE A 57 -1.98 -1.27 2.86
N GLY A 58 -3.08 -2.01 2.68
CA GLY A 58 -3.08 -3.47 2.71
C GLY A 58 -2.19 -4.11 1.65
N CYS A 59 -1.75 -3.35 0.64
CA CYS A 59 -0.85 -3.84 -0.40
C CYS A 59 0.55 -4.18 0.11
N ILE A 60 1.01 -3.58 1.20
CA ILE A 60 2.31 -3.90 1.81
C ILE A 60 2.16 -4.39 3.25
N GLY A 61 0.95 -4.62 3.72
CA GLY A 61 0.70 -5.21 5.04
C GLY A 61 0.63 -6.74 5.00
N ASN A 62 0.69 -7.38 6.17
CA ASN A 62 0.36 -8.79 6.28
C ASN A 62 -1.15 -8.96 6.33
N ASN A 63 -1.63 -9.84 5.46
CA ASN A 63 -3.01 -10.29 5.37
C ASN A 63 -3.04 -11.83 5.40
N ARG A 64 -4.22 -12.44 5.34
CA ARG A 64 -4.40 -13.89 5.17
C ARG A 64 -5.00 -14.16 3.81
N PHE A 65 -4.37 -15.04 3.07
CA PHE A 65 -4.80 -15.44 1.74
C PHE A 65 -4.97 -16.95 1.64
N ILE A 66 -5.96 -17.36 0.86
CA ILE A 66 -6.18 -18.73 0.42
C ILE A 66 -5.21 -19.00 -0.70
N LEU A 67 -4.37 -20.00 -0.50
CA LEU A 67 -3.47 -20.49 -1.53
C LEU A 67 -4.25 -21.35 -2.52
N ARG A 68 -4.11 -21.04 -3.81
CA ARG A 68 -4.86 -21.68 -4.92
C ARG A 68 -4.03 -22.71 -5.68
N ASP A 69 -2.76 -22.81 -5.36
CA ASP A 69 -1.76 -23.70 -5.95
C ASP A 69 -0.62 -23.91 -4.93
N THR A 70 0.33 -24.80 -5.23
CA THR A 70 1.49 -25.06 -4.38
C THR A 70 2.36 -23.81 -4.27
N PRO A 71 2.81 -23.42 -3.05
CA PRO A 71 3.79 -22.35 -2.86
C PRO A 71 5.06 -22.55 -3.72
N MET A 72 5.73 -21.45 -4.04
CA MET A 72 7.05 -21.48 -4.64
C MET A 72 8.08 -21.99 -3.62
N GLU A 73 9.00 -22.81 -4.10
CA GLU A 73 10.21 -23.17 -3.36
C GLU A 73 11.16 -21.97 -3.26
N LEU A 74 12.05 -22.01 -2.27
CA LEU A 74 13.00 -20.93 -1.99
C LEU A 74 13.87 -20.57 -3.21
N ASP A 75 14.35 -21.57 -3.96
CA ASP A 75 15.16 -21.37 -5.17
C ASP A 75 14.45 -20.48 -6.21
N LEU A 76 13.13 -20.67 -6.37
CA LEU A 76 12.35 -19.87 -7.32
C LEU A 76 12.13 -18.45 -6.78
N ILE A 77 11.90 -18.30 -5.48
CA ILE A 77 11.84 -16.99 -4.80
C ILE A 77 13.14 -16.21 -5.04
N GLU A 78 14.29 -16.83 -4.81
CA GLU A 78 15.59 -16.22 -5.04
C GLU A 78 15.80 -15.84 -6.51
N SER A 79 15.42 -16.72 -7.45
CA SER A 79 15.50 -16.45 -8.88
C SER A 79 14.70 -15.20 -9.28
N VAL A 80 13.46 -15.06 -8.77
CA VAL A 80 12.62 -13.88 -9.01
C VAL A 80 13.28 -12.61 -8.47
N ILE A 81 13.89 -12.67 -7.29
CA ILE A 81 14.58 -11.53 -6.67
C ILE A 81 15.83 -11.14 -7.49
N ARG A 82 16.62 -12.11 -7.95
CA ARG A 82 17.77 -11.87 -8.85
C ARG A 82 17.33 -11.20 -10.15
N GLU A 83 16.24 -11.66 -10.75
CA GLU A 83 15.67 -11.02 -11.93
C GLU A 83 15.26 -9.57 -11.68
N PHE A 84 14.62 -9.31 -10.54
CA PHE A 84 14.23 -7.95 -10.15
C PHE A 84 15.44 -7.03 -9.99
N ALA A 85 16.49 -7.51 -9.29
CA ALA A 85 17.74 -6.79 -9.11
C ALA A 85 18.40 -6.42 -10.45
N MET A 86 18.36 -7.32 -11.44
CA MET A 86 18.90 -7.06 -12.78
C MET A 86 18.06 -6.08 -13.63
N ILE A 87 16.77 -5.92 -13.34
CA ILE A 87 15.86 -5.08 -14.14
C ILE A 87 15.84 -3.64 -13.61
N SER A 88 15.66 -3.48 -12.29
CA SER A 88 15.64 -2.17 -11.66
C SER A 88 16.25 -2.15 -10.27
N GLY A 89 16.00 -3.19 -9.45
CA GLY A 89 16.57 -3.29 -8.11
C GLY A 89 16.26 -2.07 -7.22
N ARG A 90 15.04 -1.53 -7.29
CA ARG A 90 14.63 -0.40 -6.43
C ARG A 90 14.01 -0.90 -5.12
N ASP A 91 12.69 -0.94 -5.02
CA ASP A 91 12.01 -1.30 -3.77
C ASP A 91 11.51 -2.74 -3.81
N LEU A 92 12.04 -3.59 -2.94
CA LEU A 92 11.55 -4.93 -2.69
C LEU A 92 10.78 -4.94 -1.38
N TYR A 93 9.49 -5.27 -1.43
CA TYR A 93 8.67 -5.50 -0.24
C TYR A 93 8.49 -7.01 -0.04
N LEU A 94 8.82 -7.51 1.14
CA LEU A 94 8.60 -8.90 1.53
C LEU A 94 7.47 -8.93 2.55
N THR A 95 6.37 -9.61 2.22
CA THR A 95 5.10 -9.53 2.96
C THR A 95 4.48 -10.91 3.12
N ASN A 96 3.45 -11.02 3.96
CA ASN A 96 2.61 -12.22 4.07
C ASN A 96 3.41 -13.51 4.34
N TYR A 97 4.40 -13.46 5.22
CA TYR A 97 5.18 -14.65 5.57
C TYR A 97 4.38 -15.58 6.49
N ASP A 98 4.59 -16.89 6.32
CA ASP A 98 4.11 -17.89 7.28
C ASP A 98 5.15 -18.09 8.37
N GLU A 99 6.41 -18.36 8.01
CA GLU A 99 7.50 -18.59 8.97
C GLU A 99 8.49 -17.43 9.00
N LEU A 100 8.88 -17.00 10.20
CA LEU A 100 9.78 -15.86 10.40
C LEU A 100 11.17 -16.12 9.80
N SER A 101 11.65 -17.37 9.90
CA SER A 101 12.95 -17.78 9.35
C SER A 101 13.03 -17.57 7.83
N ILE A 102 11.94 -17.84 7.10
CA ILE A 102 11.88 -17.61 5.64
C ILE A 102 11.95 -16.12 5.33
N LEU A 103 11.26 -15.28 6.11
CA LEU A 103 11.35 -13.83 5.93
C LEU A 103 12.78 -13.32 6.16
N GLU A 104 13.45 -13.80 7.20
CA GLU A 104 14.84 -13.45 7.50
C GLU A 104 15.78 -13.91 6.39
N GLU A 105 15.72 -15.18 6.01
CA GLU A 105 16.55 -15.78 4.97
C GLU A 105 16.42 -15.03 3.64
N VAL A 106 15.19 -14.79 3.18
CA VAL A 106 14.94 -14.06 1.93
C VAL A 106 15.38 -12.59 2.04
N SER A 107 15.26 -11.96 3.22
CA SER A 107 15.74 -10.58 3.44
C SER A 107 17.25 -10.48 3.35
N HIS A 108 17.98 -11.39 4.03
CA HIS A 108 19.44 -11.45 4.01
C HIS A 108 19.96 -11.76 2.62
N PHE A 109 19.33 -12.70 1.92
CA PHE A 109 19.63 -12.99 0.53
C PHE A 109 19.48 -11.74 -0.35
N SER A 110 18.37 -11.02 -0.20
CA SER A 110 18.02 -9.86 -1.04
C SER A 110 19.04 -8.71 -0.93
N VAL A 111 19.61 -8.47 0.25
CA VAL A 111 20.62 -7.41 0.43
C VAL A 111 22.00 -7.75 -0.13
N THR A 112 22.25 -9.02 -0.50
CA THR A 112 23.47 -9.40 -1.24
C THR A 112 23.42 -9.01 -2.72
N LEU A 113 22.24 -8.59 -3.21
CA LEU A 113 21.99 -8.20 -4.59
C LEU A 113 21.94 -6.66 -4.69
N PRO A 114 22.11 -6.08 -5.90
CA PRO A 114 22.02 -4.64 -6.11
C PRO A 114 20.55 -4.15 -6.05
N ILE A 115 19.92 -4.27 -4.88
CA ILE A 115 18.58 -3.77 -4.57
C ILE A 115 18.71 -2.59 -3.61
N GLU A 116 18.19 -1.42 -3.99
CA GLU A 116 18.30 -0.17 -3.24
C GLU A 116 17.61 -0.24 -1.87
N ASN A 117 16.42 -0.85 -1.84
CA ASN A 117 15.63 -0.93 -0.63
C ASN A 117 14.98 -2.32 -0.48
N VAL A 118 15.27 -3.00 0.64
CA VAL A 118 14.65 -4.27 1.02
C VAL A 118 13.81 -4.05 2.28
N TYR A 119 12.50 -4.17 2.15
CA TYR A 119 11.49 -3.89 3.16
C TYR A 119 10.74 -5.16 3.58
N PRO A 120 11.25 -5.95 4.53
CA PRO A 120 10.43 -6.97 5.17
C PRO A 120 9.39 -6.31 6.07
N VAL A 121 8.13 -6.69 5.87
CA VAL A 121 7.02 -6.16 6.66
C VAL A 121 6.65 -7.17 7.73
N VAL A 122 7.05 -6.87 8.96
CA VAL A 122 7.05 -7.80 10.10
C VAL A 122 5.96 -7.39 11.07
N ARG A 123 5.17 -8.34 11.58
CA ARG A 123 4.21 -8.03 12.63
C ARG A 123 4.93 -7.67 13.92
N ILE A 124 4.40 -6.72 14.69
CA ILE A 124 4.99 -6.30 15.96
C ILE A 124 5.16 -7.47 16.96
N GLU A 125 4.33 -8.52 16.89
CA GLU A 125 4.43 -9.75 17.68
C GLU A 125 5.71 -10.55 17.38
N ASP A 126 6.19 -10.49 16.15
CA ASP A 126 7.33 -11.26 15.67
C ASP A 126 8.62 -10.42 15.63
N PHE A 127 8.50 -9.09 15.56
CA PHE A 127 9.62 -8.18 15.37
C PHE A 127 10.75 -8.31 16.40
N LYS A 128 10.42 -8.48 17.70
CA LYS A 128 11.45 -8.68 18.75
C LYS A 128 12.23 -9.99 18.62
N LYS A 129 11.69 -10.97 17.89
CA LYS A 129 12.35 -12.25 17.63
C LYS A 129 13.12 -12.24 16.32
N ALA A 130 12.85 -11.26 15.46
CA ALA A 130 13.43 -11.16 14.15
C ALA A 130 14.87 -10.64 14.21
N SER A 131 15.74 -11.20 13.39
CA SER A 131 17.14 -10.83 13.24
C SER A 131 17.40 -10.39 11.80
N PHE A 132 17.43 -9.07 11.61
CA PHE A 132 17.77 -8.44 10.34
C PHE A 132 19.15 -7.80 10.38
N SER A 133 19.84 -7.78 9.25
CA SER A 133 21.10 -7.05 9.07
C SER A 133 20.82 -5.55 8.98
N THR A 134 21.87 -4.74 9.11
CA THR A 134 21.77 -3.27 9.12
C THR A 134 21.29 -2.68 7.80
N ASP A 135 21.45 -3.40 6.68
CA ASP A 135 21.07 -2.94 5.34
C ASP A 135 19.59 -3.22 5.01
N VAL A 136 18.94 -4.06 5.82
CA VAL A 136 17.51 -4.34 5.71
C VAL A 136 16.73 -3.21 6.37
N LYS A 137 15.61 -2.81 5.76
CA LYS A 137 14.75 -1.71 6.23
C LYS A 137 13.41 -2.26 6.72
N PRO A 138 13.37 -2.90 7.91
CA PRO A 138 12.15 -3.56 8.37
C PRO A 138 11.03 -2.55 8.63
N ILE A 139 9.84 -2.87 8.11
CA ILE A 139 8.60 -2.13 8.38
C ILE A 139 7.83 -2.92 9.44
N VAL A 140 7.57 -2.29 10.58
CA VAL A 140 6.84 -2.94 11.67
C VAL A 140 5.34 -2.66 11.52
N GLU A 141 4.59 -3.72 11.24
CA GLU A 141 3.14 -3.68 11.16
C GLU A 141 2.52 -3.82 12.55
N VAL A 142 1.61 -2.90 12.86
CA VAL A 142 0.99 -2.80 14.18
C VAL A 142 -0.41 -2.25 14.08
N ARG A 143 -1.30 -2.76 14.91
CA ARG A 143 -2.65 -2.18 15.10
C ARG A 143 -2.64 -1.18 16.24
N TYR A 144 -3.28 -0.03 16.03
CA TYR A 144 -3.49 0.97 17.06
C TYR A 144 -4.20 0.36 18.28
N SER A 145 -3.58 0.51 19.44
CA SER A 145 -4.13 0.27 20.77
C SER A 145 -3.17 0.88 21.79
N ARG A 146 -3.64 1.25 22.99
CA ARG A 146 -2.79 1.83 24.03
C ARG A 146 -1.53 0.98 24.30
N ARG A 147 -1.72 -0.33 24.46
CA ARG A 147 -0.63 -1.30 24.68
C ARG A 147 0.38 -1.31 23.53
N ASN A 148 -0.08 -1.23 22.29
CA ASN A 148 0.83 -1.21 21.14
C ASN A 148 1.54 0.13 20.99
N MET A 149 0.90 1.25 21.29
CA MET A 149 1.56 2.55 21.28
C MET A 149 2.68 2.61 22.33
N GLU A 150 2.50 2.01 23.50
CA GLU A 150 3.56 1.84 24.51
C GLU A 150 4.72 0.98 23.94
N ARG A 151 4.42 -0.16 23.31
CA ARG A 151 5.44 -1.01 22.65
C ARG A 151 6.23 -0.29 21.55
N LEU A 152 5.65 0.72 20.91
CA LEU A 152 6.30 1.50 19.86
C LEU A 152 7.23 2.59 20.39
N GLN A 153 7.15 2.97 21.67
CA GLN A 153 8.06 3.97 22.25
C GLN A 153 9.49 3.46 22.32
N ASP A 154 9.65 2.17 22.64
CA ASP A 154 10.94 1.51 22.82
C ASP A 154 11.35 0.68 21.57
N ILE A 155 10.81 0.99 20.39
CA ILE A 155 11.14 0.23 19.19
C ILE A 155 12.45 0.73 18.59
N GLU A 156 13.42 -0.18 18.48
CA GLU A 156 14.73 0.07 17.89
C GLU A 156 14.90 -0.79 16.62
N GLY A 157 15.66 -0.30 15.65
CA GLY A 157 15.96 -1.02 14.40
C GLY A 157 14.83 -1.05 13.35
N ALA A 158 13.65 -0.52 13.66
CA ALA A 158 12.57 -0.36 12.68
C ALA A 158 12.84 0.82 11.74
N HIS A 159 12.76 0.58 10.43
CA HIS A 159 12.84 1.65 9.44
C HIS A 159 11.56 2.50 9.42
N ALA A 160 10.42 1.83 9.42
CA ALA A 160 9.11 2.48 9.45
C ALA A 160 8.09 1.65 10.24
N ILE A 161 7.00 2.31 10.63
CA ILE A 161 5.84 1.70 11.27
C ILE A 161 4.66 1.75 10.30
N LEU A 162 4.05 0.61 10.02
CA LEU A 162 2.77 0.51 9.32
C LEU A 162 1.65 0.43 10.37
N LEU A 163 1.09 1.58 10.74
CA LEU A 163 0.11 1.70 11.83
C LEU A 163 -1.31 1.59 11.29
N MET A 164 -1.96 0.45 11.54
CA MET A 164 -3.38 0.26 11.26
C MET A 164 -4.25 0.98 12.30
N ILE A 165 -5.10 1.89 11.85
CA ILE A 165 -5.92 2.73 12.74
C ILE A 165 -7.32 2.95 12.17
N LYS A 166 -8.35 2.94 13.02
CA LYS A 166 -9.70 3.33 12.59
C LYS A 166 -9.81 4.84 12.42
N GLY A 167 -10.73 5.29 11.58
CA GLY A 167 -11.04 6.71 11.38
C GLY A 167 -11.24 7.51 12.66
N GLU A 168 -12.16 7.08 13.51
CA GLU A 168 -12.46 7.68 14.82
C GLU A 168 -11.23 7.84 15.75
N GLU A 169 -10.21 6.99 15.60
CA GLU A 169 -9.03 6.95 16.47
C GLU A 169 -7.86 7.82 15.98
N ILE A 170 -7.95 8.36 14.76
CA ILE A 170 -6.87 9.10 14.11
C ILE A 170 -6.40 10.31 14.92
N TRP A 171 -7.30 11.00 15.62
CA TRP A 171 -6.95 12.14 16.46
C TRP A 171 -6.14 11.75 17.69
N SER A 172 -6.24 10.49 18.13
CA SER A 172 -5.54 10.01 19.33
C SER A 172 -4.02 9.93 19.14
N ILE A 173 -3.54 9.84 17.90
CA ILE A 173 -2.10 9.80 17.60
C ILE A 173 -1.50 11.18 17.29
N LYS A 174 -2.29 12.26 17.32
CA LYS A 174 -1.85 13.60 16.92
C LYS A 174 -0.66 14.13 17.74
N ASN A 175 -0.52 13.72 19.00
CA ASN A 175 0.58 14.15 19.87
C ASN A 175 1.61 13.04 20.11
N PHE A 176 1.49 11.91 19.43
CA PHE A 176 2.45 10.82 19.56
C PHE A 176 3.71 11.15 18.75
N SER A 177 4.87 11.00 19.39
CA SER A 177 6.16 11.14 18.72
C SER A 177 6.67 9.75 18.37
N PHE A 178 6.75 9.46 17.07
CA PHE A 178 7.25 8.17 16.60
C PHE A 178 8.78 8.18 16.47
N PRO A 179 9.47 7.08 16.83
CA PRO A 179 10.93 7.02 16.76
C PRO A 179 11.46 6.91 15.32
N CYS A 180 10.63 6.48 14.38
CA CYS A 180 10.97 6.34 12.96
C CYS A 180 9.81 6.78 12.07
N GLU A 181 9.93 6.55 10.75
CA GLU A 181 8.87 6.87 9.79
C GLU A 181 7.56 6.15 10.12
N VAL A 182 6.43 6.79 9.80
CA VAL A 182 5.11 6.16 9.97
C VAL A 182 4.27 6.26 8.72
N TYR A 183 3.71 5.11 8.34
CA TYR A 183 2.73 4.96 7.29
C TYR A 183 1.38 4.69 7.96
N ILE A 184 0.50 5.70 7.95
CA ILE A 184 -0.82 5.58 8.58
C ILE A 184 -1.74 4.80 7.65
N ASP A 185 -2.06 3.58 8.06
CA ASP A 185 -2.96 2.70 7.35
C ASP A 185 -4.37 2.78 7.94
N VAL A 186 -5.20 3.59 7.29
CA VAL A 186 -6.56 3.83 7.76
C VAL A 186 -7.45 2.65 7.37
N LEU A 187 -8.27 2.21 8.32
CA LEU A 187 -9.29 1.19 8.08
C LEU A 187 -10.50 1.82 7.37
N PHE A 188 -10.78 1.36 6.15
CA PHE A 188 -11.89 1.81 5.33
C PHE A 188 -13.12 0.94 5.61
N PRO A 189 -14.23 1.48 6.12
CA PRO A 189 -15.45 0.70 6.29
C PRO A 189 -15.99 0.33 4.90
N GLY A 190 -16.69 -0.81 4.78
CA GLY A 190 -17.12 -1.35 3.48
C GLY A 190 -18.09 -0.51 2.63
N SER A 191 -18.39 0.73 3.02
CA SER A 191 -19.09 1.72 2.20
C SER A 191 -18.74 3.13 2.66
N LEU A 192 -18.75 4.08 1.72
CA LEU A 192 -18.58 5.51 1.97
C LEU A 192 -19.52 6.06 3.06
N ARG A 193 -20.76 5.53 3.16
CA ARG A 193 -21.75 5.97 4.17
C ARG A 193 -21.30 5.78 5.62
N LYS A 194 -20.34 4.90 5.85
CA LYS A 194 -19.85 4.54 7.19
C LYS A 194 -18.51 5.23 7.51
N VAL A 195 -17.98 6.03 6.59
CA VAL A 195 -16.70 6.72 6.79
C VAL A 195 -16.87 7.87 7.77
N ASP A 196 -16.01 7.89 8.77
CA ASP A 196 -15.99 8.79 9.92
C ASP A 196 -14.74 9.69 9.95
N PHE A 197 -13.92 9.66 8.90
CA PHE A 197 -12.71 10.48 8.74
C PHE A 197 -12.76 11.33 7.47
N ASP A 198 -11.86 12.33 7.38
CA ASP A 198 -11.76 13.20 6.19
C ASP A 198 -11.18 12.42 5.00
N LEU A 199 -12.07 11.97 4.12
CA LEU A 199 -11.71 11.26 2.90
C LEU A 199 -10.96 12.11 1.88
N MET A 200 -11.22 13.42 1.85
CA MET A 200 -10.52 14.29 0.91
C MET A 200 -9.05 14.40 1.33
N GLU A 201 -8.78 14.55 2.63
CA GLU A 201 -7.41 14.53 3.16
C GLU A 201 -6.76 13.14 3.02
N ALA A 202 -7.50 12.06 3.30
CA ALA A 202 -7.01 10.68 3.11
C ALA A 202 -6.60 10.41 1.65
N LYS A 203 -7.36 10.95 0.70
CA LYS A 203 -7.08 10.80 -0.73
C LYS A 203 -6.14 11.88 -1.28
N ARG A 204 -5.82 12.94 -0.55
CA ARG A 204 -4.99 14.04 -1.08
C ARG A 204 -3.58 13.56 -1.42
N ILE A 205 -3.09 13.95 -2.59
CA ILE A 205 -1.68 13.83 -2.99
C ILE A 205 -1.10 15.22 -3.17
N PHE A 206 0.17 15.41 -2.84
CA PHE A 206 0.82 16.71 -3.00
C PHE A 206 1.43 16.91 -4.38
N LYS A 207 1.81 15.81 -5.06
CA LYS A 207 2.28 15.85 -6.44
C LYS A 207 1.21 15.37 -7.41
N ALA A 208 1.03 16.13 -8.47
CA ALA A 208 0.12 15.80 -9.55
C ALA A 208 0.67 14.65 -10.40
N HIS A 209 -0.19 13.71 -10.80
CA HIS A 209 0.18 12.61 -11.69
C HIS A 209 -0.63 12.66 -12.98
N MET A 210 0.05 12.89 -14.11
CA MET A 210 -0.61 13.07 -15.41
C MET A 210 -0.40 11.92 -16.39
N THR A 211 0.65 11.13 -16.22
CA THR A 211 1.10 10.16 -17.23
C THR A 211 0.83 8.71 -16.84
N PHE A 212 0.92 8.40 -15.56
CA PHE A 212 0.89 7.04 -15.03
C PHE A 212 -0.04 6.97 -13.81
N HIS A 213 -0.59 5.78 -13.55
CA HIS A 213 -1.38 5.56 -12.33
C HIS A 213 -0.50 5.76 -11.09
N PRO A 214 -0.87 6.61 -10.11
CA PRO A 214 0.01 7.03 -9.01
C PRO A 214 0.36 5.92 -8.00
N CYS A 215 -0.43 4.84 -7.92
CA CYS A 215 -0.13 3.68 -7.06
C CYS A 215 0.28 2.40 -7.81
N LEU A 216 -0.41 2.05 -8.90
CA LEU A 216 -0.18 0.79 -9.63
C LEU A 216 1.05 0.82 -10.53
N SER A 217 1.48 2.00 -10.97
CA SER A 217 2.59 2.09 -11.93
C SER A 217 3.92 1.74 -11.28
N GLY A 218 4.72 0.99 -12.04
CA GLY A 218 5.99 0.47 -11.55
C GLY A 218 5.85 -0.59 -10.47
N THR A 219 4.64 -1.02 -10.11
CA THR A 219 4.38 -2.12 -9.16
C THR A 219 4.20 -3.43 -9.91
N LEU A 220 4.85 -4.48 -9.40
CA LEU A 220 4.51 -5.87 -9.69
C LEU A 220 4.40 -6.61 -8.36
N ALA A 221 3.33 -7.35 -8.16
CA ALA A 221 3.18 -8.22 -7.00
C ALA A 221 3.25 -9.68 -7.43
N ILE A 222 3.92 -10.53 -6.64
CA ILE A 222 4.01 -11.96 -6.86
C ILE A 222 3.44 -12.67 -5.63
N THR A 223 2.42 -13.50 -5.85
CA THR A 223 1.80 -14.30 -4.78
C THR A 223 2.72 -15.46 -4.36
N PRO A 224 2.47 -16.13 -3.23
CA PRO A 224 3.29 -17.25 -2.79
C PRO A 224 3.31 -18.40 -3.79
N GLU A 225 2.24 -18.57 -4.58
CA GLU A 225 2.14 -19.61 -5.61
C GLU A 225 2.75 -19.19 -6.96
N GLY A 226 3.29 -17.97 -7.06
CA GLY A 226 3.97 -17.44 -8.25
C GLY A 226 3.08 -16.65 -9.21
N PHE A 227 1.81 -16.38 -8.87
CA PHE A 227 0.97 -15.54 -9.72
C PHE A 227 1.42 -14.09 -9.68
N ALA A 228 1.57 -13.48 -10.85
CA ALA A 228 1.92 -12.08 -10.99
C ALA A 228 0.66 -11.20 -11.10
N LEU A 229 0.62 -10.12 -10.33
CA LEU A 229 -0.51 -9.21 -10.17
C LEU A 229 -0.08 -7.73 -10.29
N PRO A 230 -0.97 -6.82 -10.72
CA PRO A 230 -0.70 -5.37 -10.71
C PRO A 230 -0.69 -4.76 -9.30
N CYS A 231 -1.35 -5.43 -8.35
CA CYS A 231 -1.44 -5.09 -6.93
C CYS A 231 -1.76 -6.39 -6.18
N PRO A 232 -1.19 -6.66 -4.99
CA PRO A 232 -1.43 -7.93 -4.29
C PRO A 232 -2.88 -8.10 -3.82
N LEU A 233 -3.65 -7.01 -3.76
CA LEU A 233 -5.08 -7.03 -3.43
C LEU A 233 -6.00 -7.16 -4.66
N LEU A 234 -5.47 -7.09 -5.89
CA LEU A 234 -6.23 -7.27 -7.13
C LEU A 234 -6.08 -8.72 -7.65
N ARG A 235 -6.40 -9.70 -6.79
CA ARG A 235 -6.11 -11.12 -7.03
C ARG A 235 -6.80 -11.74 -8.25
N ASN A 236 -7.94 -11.18 -8.68
CA ASN A 236 -8.63 -11.62 -9.90
C ASN A 236 -7.95 -11.13 -11.20
N PHE A 237 -6.86 -10.35 -11.10
CA PHE A 237 -6.20 -9.71 -12.23
C PHE A 237 -4.80 -10.27 -12.52
N ILE A 238 -4.71 -11.59 -12.66
CA ILE A 238 -3.46 -12.31 -12.99
C ILE A 238 -2.88 -11.83 -14.33
N VAL A 239 -1.62 -11.43 -14.33
CA VAL A 239 -0.89 -10.98 -15.53
C VAL A 239 0.18 -11.98 -16.01
N GLY A 240 0.48 -13.00 -15.22
CA GLY A 240 1.41 -14.09 -15.56
C GLY A 240 1.66 -15.01 -14.36
N ASN A 241 2.54 -15.99 -14.53
CA ASN A 241 3.02 -16.88 -13.47
C ASN A 241 4.56 -17.00 -13.58
N VAL A 242 5.29 -16.79 -12.49
CA VAL A 242 6.77 -16.86 -12.48
C VAL A 242 7.31 -18.28 -12.56
N LYS A 243 6.47 -19.30 -12.32
CA LYS A 243 6.80 -20.70 -12.59
C LYS A 243 6.94 -21.00 -14.09
N GLU A 244 6.35 -20.16 -14.94
CA GLU A 244 6.33 -20.34 -16.40
C GLU A 244 7.06 -19.23 -17.18
N LEU A 245 7.11 -18.02 -16.61
CA LEU A 245 7.58 -16.82 -17.28
C LEU A 245 8.56 -16.05 -16.40
N ASN A 246 9.62 -15.54 -17.01
CA ASN A 246 10.52 -14.61 -16.33
C ASN A 246 9.87 -13.20 -16.20
N LEU A 247 10.38 -12.37 -15.31
CA LEU A 247 9.85 -11.03 -15.03
C LEU A 247 9.86 -10.15 -16.28
N LYS A 248 10.89 -10.24 -17.14
CA LYS A 248 10.93 -9.48 -18.40
C LYS A 248 9.78 -9.86 -19.34
N GLN A 249 9.33 -11.10 -19.37
CA GLN A 249 8.18 -11.54 -20.15
C GLN A 249 6.88 -11.01 -19.54
N ILE A 250 6.72 -11.10 -18.21
CA ILE A 250 5.54 -10.59 -17.49
C ILE A 250 5.40 -9.07 -17.68
N LEU A 251 6.51 -8.33 -17.58
CA LEU A 251 6.53 -6.87 -17.77
C LEU A 251 6.13 -6.42 -19.19
N ARG A 252 6.19 -7.29 -20.20
CA ARG A 252 5.72 -6.99 -21.56
C ARG A 252 4.23 -7.24 -21.75
N LYS A 253 3.55 -7.84 -20.77
CA LYS A 253 2.12 -8.18 -20.88
C LYS A 253 1.28 -6.91 -20.95
N ARG A 254 0.46 -6.81 -21.99
CA ARG A 254 -0.46 -5.68 -22.22
C ARG A 254 -1.41 -5.47 -21.03
N ARG A 255 -1.86 -6.56 -20.38
CA ARG A 255 -2.76 -6.49 -19.21
C ARG A 255 -2.13 -5.70 -18.05
N LEU A 256 -0.87 -5.96 -17.71
CA LEU A 256 -0.14 -5.19 -16.69
C LEU A 256 0.01 -3.72 -17.09
N LYS A 257 0.38 -3.46 -18.34
CA LYS A 257 0.56 -2.09 -18.85
C LYS A 257 -0.74 -1.28 -18.86
N LYS A 258 -1.91 -1.91 -19.01
CA LYS A 258 -3.21 -1.24 -18.85
C LYS A 258 -3.38 -0.69 -17.42
N PHE A 259 -3.01 -1.46 -16.40
CA PHE A 259 -3.07 -0.99 -15.01
C PHE A 259 -2.09 0.16 -14.72
N TRP A 260 -0.86 0.08 -15.23
CA TRP A 260 0.12 1.16 -15.07
C TRP A 260 -0.28 2.45 -15.81
N LYS A 261 -1.06 2.32 -16.88
CA LYS A 261 -1.53 3.47 -17.66
C LYS A 261 -2.97 3.88 -17.33
N LEU A 262 -3.60 3.25 -16.33
CA LEU A 262 -4.97 3.61 -15.95
C LEU A 262 -4.95 4.98 -15.28
N LYS A 263 -5.47 5.99 -15.98
CA LYS A 263 -5.55 7.35 -15.49
C LYS A 263 -6.93 7.64 -14.94
N LYS A 264 -7.00 8.71 -14.15
CA LYS A 264 -8.26 9.30 -13.72
C LYS A 264 -9.12 9.79 -14.88
N GLU A 265 -8.51 10.17 -16.01
CA GLU A 265 -9.20 10.54 -17.25
C GLU A 265 -9.94 9.38 -17.92
N ASP A 266 -9.54 8.14 -17.64
CA ASP A 266 -10.17 6.93 -18.17
C ASP A 266 -11.41 6.51 -17.36
N ILE A 267 -11.68 7.16 -16.22
CA ILE A 267 -12.80 6.86 -15.33
C ILE A 267 -13.83 7.99 -15.45
N ASP A 268 -15.05 7.68 -15.89
CA ASP A 268 -16.07 8.67 -16.26
C ASP A 268 -16.32 9.74 -15.17
N GLY A 269 -16.52 9.32 -13.91
CA GLY A 269 -16.74 10.26 -12.78
C GLY A 269 -15.50 11.08 -12.37
N CYS A 270 -14.30 10.70 -12.83
CA CYS A 270 -13.05 11.41 -12.53
C CYS A 270 -12.55 12.28 -13.70
N LYS A 271 -13.00 12.02 -14.93
CA LYS A 271 -12.47 12.65 -16.15
C LYS A 271 -12.50 14.18 -16.11
N LEU A 272 -13.62 14.75 -15.67
CA LEU A 272 -13.81 16.20 -15.55
C LEU A 272 -13.69 16.70 -14.12
N CYS A 273 -13.22 15.86 -13.19
CA CYS A 273 -13.08 16.23 -11.79
C CYS A 273 -11.88 17.19 -11.61
N PRO A 274 -12.07 18.37 -10.98
CA PRO A 274 -10.98 19.33 -10.77
C PRO A 274 -9.89 18.82 -9.81
N PHE A 275 -10.15 17.73 -9.09
CA PHE A 275 -9.20 17.09 -8.17
C PHE A 275 -8.53 15.86 -8.78
N ASN A 276 -8.73 15.56 -10.07
CA ASN A 276 -8.27 14.30 -10.68
C ASN A 276 -6.75 14.10 -10.58
N SER A 277 -5.96 15.18 -10.60
CA SER A 277 -4.51 15.14 -10.55
C SER A 277 -3.95 15.02 -9.14
N THR A 278 -4.72 15.44 -8.12
CA THR A 278 -4.30 15.53 -6.71
C THR A 278 -5.09 14.59 -5.79
N CYS A 279 -5.82 13.62 -6.36
CA CYS A 279 -6.61 12.63 -5.64
C CYS A 279 -6.07 11.20 -5.88
N HIS A 280 -5.56 10.59 -4.82
CA HIS A 280 -5.17 9.19 -4.76
C HIS A 280 -6.40 8.30 -4.69
N ASP A 281 -6.27 7.15 -5.33
CA ASP A 281 -7.35 6.27 -5.60
C ASP A 281 -6.88 4.82 -5.61
N CYS A 282 -7.18 4.13 -4.52
CA CYS A 282 -6.86 2.73 -4.40
C CYS A 282 -7.87 1.90 -5.20
N ARG A 283 -7.51 1.55 -6.44
CA ARG A 283 -8.33 0.68 -7.31
C ARG A 283 -8.70 -0.65 -6.66
N ALA A 284 -7.87 -1.17 -5.75
CA ALA A 284 -8.19 -2.37 -4.99
C ALA A 284 -9.33 -2.16 -3.98
N LEU A 285 -9.33 -1.04 -3.24
CA LEU A 285 -10.42 -0.71 -2.32
C LEU A 285 -11.74 -0.47 -3.08
N GLU A 286 -11.67 0.28 -4.17
CA GLU A 286 -12.86 0.58 -5.00
C GLU A 286 -13.42 -0.71 -5.63
N TYR A 287 -12.57 -1.59 -6.17
CA TYR A 287 -12.98 -2.89 -6.68
C TYR A 287 -13.58 -3.79 -5.59
N TYR A 288 -12.98 -3.81 -4.39
CA TYR A 288 -13.51 -4.62 -3.28
C TYR A 288 -14.90 -4.15 -2.84
N ALA A 289 -15.13 -2.83 -2.82
CA ALA A 289 -16.38 -2.27 -2.35
C ALA A 289 -17.50 -2.28 -3.41
N SER A 290 -17.15 -2.11 -4.70
CA SER A 290 -18.14 -1.99 -5.78
C SER A 290 -18.25 -3.22 -6.69
N GLY A 291 -17.25 -4.11 -6.68
CA GLY A 291 -17.11 -5.18 -7.67
C GLY A 291 -16.63 -4.71 -9.06
N ASP A 292 -16.40 -3.40 -9.24
CA ASP A 292 -15.96 -2.81 -10.51
C ASP A 292 -14.59 -2.10 -10.35
N ILE A 293 -13.66 -2.41 -11.25
CA ILE A 293 -12.32 -1.81 -11.25
C ILE A 293 -12.35 -0.31 -11.62
N MET A 294 -13.42 0.12 -12.30
CA MET A 294 -13.69 1.51 -12.63
C MET A 294 -14.61 2.20 -11.60
N GLY A 295 -15.05 1.46 -10.58
CA GLY A 295 -15.92 1.96 -9.51
C GLY A 295 -15.33 3.14 -8.72
N LEU A 296 -16.24 3.86 -8.07
CA LEU A 296 -16.00 5.10 -7.31
C LEU A 296 -16.82 5.13 -6.01
N GLU A 297 -17.01 3.97 -5.36
CA GLU A 297 -17.74 3.84 -4.09
C GLU A 297 -17.20 4.81 -3.02
N TYR A 298 -15.88 4.95 -2.88
CA TYR A 298 -15.28 5.88 -1.92
C TYR A 298 -15.04 7.28 -2.48
N CYS A 299 -15.60 7.63 -3.63
CA CYS A 299 -15.55 9.00 -4.13
C CYS A 299 -16.63 9.84 -3.45
N PRO A 300 -16.26 10.82 -2.61
CA PRO A 300 -17.26 11.66 -1.99
C PRO A 300 -18.07 12.43 -3.02
N LEU A 301 -17.50 12.74 -4.20
CA LEU A 301 -18.11 13.54 -5.26
C LEU A 301 -19.07 12.76 -6.18
N ASP A 302 -18.96 11.43 -6.24
CA ASP A 302 -19.70 10.58 -7.19
C ASP A 302 -20.88 9.83 -6.55
N HIS A 303 -21.06 9.91 -5.23
CA HIS A 303 -22.09 9.11 -4.56
C HIS A 303 -23.52 9.54 -5.00
N PRO A 304 -24.40 8.60 -5.42
CA PRO A 304 -25.77 8.86 -5.89
C PRO A 304 -26.73 9.55 -4.90
N SER A 305 -26.36 9.75 -3.63
CA SER A 305 -27.13 10.55 -2.66
C SER A 305 -26.88 12.06 -2.79
N ARG A 306 -26.13 12.51 -3.81
CA ARG A 306 -25.90 13.93 -4.12
C ARG A 306 -27.02 14.65 -4.89
N HIS A 307 -28.25 14.14 -4.87
CA HIS A 307 -29.40 15.05 -5.02
C HIS A 307 -29.59 15.99 -3.83
N ASN A 308 -28.87 15.83 -2.69
CA ASN A 308 -29.04 16.73 -1.53
C ASN A 308 -27.75 17.19 -0.80
N VAL A 309 -26.54 16.84 -1.25
CA VAL A 309 -25.28 17.23 -0.56
C VAL A 309 -24.56 18.41 -1.25
N GLN A 310 -25.29 19.27 -1.95
CA GLN A 310 -24.80 20.62 -2.30
C GLN A 310 -25.22 21.69 -1.28
N LYS A 311 -26.12 21.39 -0.33
CA LYS A 311 -26.58 22.39 0.67
C LYS A 311 -25.69 22.54 1.91
N GLY A 312 -24.76 21.61 2.17
CA GLY A 312 -23.95 21.61 3.40
C GLY A 312 -22.56 22.28 3.30
N PHE A 313 -21.97 22.35 2.10
CA PHE A 313 -20.60 22.86 1.92
C PHE A 313 -20.54 24.36 1.56
N MET A 314 -21.67 24.98 1.18
CA MET A 314 -21.75 26.41 0.88
C MET A 314 -22.03 27.32 2.08
N TYR A 315 -22.36 26.77 3.26
CA TYR A 315 -22.78 27.58 4.43
C TYR A 315 -21.73 27.72 5.56
N LYS A 316 -20.50 27.24 5.37
CA LYS A 316 -19.41 27.41 6.37
C LYS A 316 -18.31 28.40 5.98
N LYS A 317 -18.54 29.24 4.98
CA LYS A 317 -17.63 30.35 4.61
C LYS A 317 -18.20 31.75 4.84
N LEU A 318 -19.33 31.86 5.52
CA LEU A 318 -19.93 33.13 5.94
C LEU A 318 -20.48 32.96 7.35
N ILE A 319 -19.60 33.13 8.33
CA ILE A 319 -19.72 33.72 9.69
C ILE A 319 -18.38 33.44 10.38
#